data_AF-X1IEE9-F1
#
_entry.id   AF-X1IEE9-F1
#
_cell.length_a   1.000
_cell.length_b   1.000
_cell.length_c   1.000
_cell.angle_alpha   90.00
_cell.angle_beta   90.00
_cell.angle_gamma   90.00
#
_symmetry.space_group_name_H-M   'P 1'
#
loop_
_entity.id
_entity.type
_entity.pdbx_description
1 polymer ?
#
loop_
_entity_poly.entity_id
_entity_poly.type
_entity_poly.pdbx_seq_one_letter_code
_entity_poly.pdbx_strand_id
1 'polypeptide(L)'
;MIKKSIRGLVLLGGDFLYLRSQEEGDFITSKTESRGKSKYAKGTIENFLNLLEEYEMPITLRAADELREFSDKIKDREIGTKFTKNEAIELRSIIMELQKTFWAEAGGIHSFFTTDKKILIDKLTSNHEALFSEGIFGELSEIAKYDVKEAGMCIAFERSTACGVQSLLILFL
;
A
#
# COMPACT_ATOMS: atom_id res chain seq x y z
N MET A 1 -1.15 15.48 1.57
CA MET A 1 -0.55 14.14 1.32
C MET A 1 -0.93 13.24 2.49
N ILE A 2 -1.88 12.32 2.30
CA ILE A 2 -2.29 11.38 3.34
C ILE A 2 -1.10 10.46 3.63
N LYS A 3 -0.62 10.43 4.88
CA LYS A 3 0.43 9.50 5.30
C LYS A 3 -0.17 8.10 5.35
N LYS A 4 -0.15 7.40 4.22
CA LYS A 4 -0.52 5.98 4.15
C LYS A 4 0.48 5.17 4.96
N SER A 5 0.00 4.43 5.97
CA SER A 5 0.86 3.68 6.87
C SER A 5 1.38 2.41 6.19
N ILE A 6 2.67 2.10 6.31
CA ILE A 6 3.23 0.81 5.87
C ILE A 6 2.49 -0.35 6.54
N ARG A 7 2.12 -0.16 7.81
CA ARG A 7 1.38 -1.17 8.57
C ARG A 7 0.04 -1.51 7.91
N GLY A 8 -0.69 -0.52 7.39
CA GLY A 8 -1.97 -0.81 6.75
C GLY A 8 -1.83 -1.44 5.36
N LEU A 9 -0.75 -1.17 4.61
CA LEU A 9 -0.44 -1.93 3.38
C LEU A 9 -0.15 -3.41 3.69
N VAL A 10 0.60 -3.67 4.76
CA VAL A 10 0.86 -5.04 5.24
C VAL A 10 -0.43 -5.72 5.69
N LEU A 11 -1.33 -5.00 6.36
CA LEU A 11 -2.64 -5.52 6.74
C LEU A 11 -3.50 -5.81 5.52
N LEU A 12 -3.55 -4.92 4.53
CA LEU A 12 -4.32 -5.08 3.30
C LEU A 12 -3.89 -6.35 2.53
N GLY A 13 -2.58 -6.54 2.33
CA GLY A 13 -2.05 -7.75 1.70
C GLY A 13 -2.29 -9.01 2.56
N GLY A 14 -2.15 -8.89 3.88
CA GLY A 14 -2.42 -9.99 4.81
C GLY A 14 -3.89 -10.42 4.83
N ASP A 15 -4.82 -9.48 4.71
CA ASP A 15 -6.26 -9.75 4.66
C ASP A 15 -6.63 -10.41 3.33
N PHE A 16 -6.08 -9.93 2.21
CA PHE A 16 -6.24 -10.58 0.91
C PHE A 16 -5.78 -12.04 0.94
N LEU A 17 -4.58 -12.31 1.47
CA LEU A 17 -4.04 -13.67 1.57
C LEU A 17 -4.86 -14.56 2.50
N TYR A 18 -5.32 -14.01 3.63
CA TYR A 18 -6.16 -14.74 4.58
C TYR A 18 -7.49 -15.15 3.95
N LEU A 19 -8.15 -14.24 3.22
CA LEU A 19 -9.42 -14.55 2.54
C LEU A 19 -9.23 -15.60 1.44
N ARG A 20 -8.09 -15.56 0.74
CA ARG A 20 -7.75 -16.59 -0.27
C ARG A 20 -7.49 -17.97 0.33
N SER A 21 -7.03 -18.03 1.57
CA SER A 21 -6.67 -19.30 2.23
C SER A 21 -7.82 -19.93 3.02
N GLN A 22 -9.04 -19.40 2.94
CA GLN A 22 -10.17 -19.96 3.67
C GLN A 22 -10.56 -21.35 3.13
N GLU A 23 -10.83 -22.27 4.05
CA GLU A 23 -11.22 -23.65 3.77
C GLU A 23 -12.51 -24.04 4.50
N GLU A 24 -13.02 -25.23 4.17
CA GLU A 24 -14.17 -25.79 4.87
C GLU A 24 -13.86 -25.96 6.37
N GLY A 25 -14.80 -25.54 7.22
CA GLY A 25 -14.64 -25.65 8.67
C GLY A 25 -13.93 -24.48 9.35
N ASP A 26 -13.43 -23.50 8.57
CA ASP A 26 -12.95 -22.22 9.09
C ASP A 26 -14.10 -21.36 9.63
N PHE A 27 -13.78 -20.47 10.58
CA PHE A 27 -14.78 -19.67 11.27
C PHE A 27 -15.16 -18.41 10.48
N ILE A 28 -16.47 -18.28 10.21
CA ILE A 28 -17.07 -17.06 9.64
C ILE A 28 -17.12 -15.96 10.71
N THR A 29 -17.60 -16.32 11.90
CA THR A 29 -17.80 -15.44 13.05
C THR A 29 -17.02 -15.94 14.27
N SER A 30 -16.80 -15.06 15.26
CA SER A 30 -16.08 -15.43 16.48
C SER A 30 -16.78 -16.52 17.28
N LYS A 31 -16.04 -17.29 18.09
CA LYS A 31 -16.61 -18.23 19.07
C LYS A 31 -17.07 -17.55 20.37
N THR A 32 -16.71 -16.29 20.58
CA THR A 32 -16.96 -15.51 21.80
C THR A 32 -17.19 -14.05 21.43
N GLU A 33 -18.17 -13.39 22.04
CA GLU A 33 -18.36 -11.92 21.97
C GLU A 33 -17.17 -11.15 22.59
N SER A 34 -16.35 -11.84 23.37
CA SER A 34 -15.11 -11.28 23.93
C SER A 34 -14.11 -10.97 22.82
N ARG A 35 -13.65 -9.70 22.83
CA ARG A 35 -12.68 -9.03 21.95
C ARG A 35 -11.28 -9.69 21.90
N GLY A 36 -11.19 -11.00 21.75
CA GLY A 36 -9.96 -11.72 21.45
C GLY A 36 -9.64 -11.60 19.96
N LYS A 37 -8.41 -11.19 19.64
CA LYS A 37 -7.86 -10.93 18.29
C LYS A 37 -7.74 -12.19 17.40
N SER A 38 -8.76 -13.01 17.32
CA SER A 38 -8.80 -14.04 16.27
C SER A 38 -9.32 -13.36 15.00
N LYS A 39 -8.58 -13.44 13.90
CA LYS A 39 -9.11 -13.01 12.60
C LYS A 39 -10.22 -13.97 12.20
N TYR A 40 -11.37 -13.43 11.80
CA TYR A 40 -12.53 -14.17 11.32
C TYR A 40 -12.89 -13.65 9.95
N ALA A 41 -13.43 -14.49 9.08
CA ALA A 41 -13.66 -14.11 7.70
C ALA A 41 -14.56 -12.88 7.55
N LYS A 42 -15.66 -12.78 8.32
CA LYS A 42 -16.53 -11.60 8.29
C LYS A 42 -15.79 -10.30 8.59
N GLY A 43 -15.07 -10.26 9.72
CA GLY A 43 -14.31 -9.07 10.12
C GLY A 43 -13.15 -8.76 9.17
N THR A 44 -12.53 -9.79 8.58
CA THR A 44 -11.48 -9.59 7.58
C THR A 44 -12.02 -9.02 6.27
N ILE A 45 -13.20 -9.44 5.82
CA ILE A 45 -13.85 -8.87 4.62
C ILE A 45 -14.17 -7.39 4.84
N GLU A 46 -14.79 -7.05 5.97
CA GLU A 46 -15.10 -5.66 6.32
C GLU A 46 -13.83 -4.80 6.42
N ASN A 47 -12.79 -5.32 7.08
CA ASN A 47 -11.51 -4.62 7.18
C ASN A 47 -10.83 -4.44 5.82
N PHE A 48 -10.86 -5.46 4.96
CA PHE A 48 -10.30 -5.40 3.61
C PHE A 48 -11.00 -4.32 2.78
N LEU A 49 -12.33 -4.28 2.77
CA LEU A 49 -13.12 -3.25 2.05
C LEU A 49 -12.81 -1.84 2.57
N ASN A 50 -12.73 -1.66 3.90
CA ASN A 50 -12.36 -0.37 4.50
C ASN A 50 -10.94 0.06 4.12
N LEU A 51 -9.99 -0.88 4.08
CA LEU A 51 -8.62 -0.59 3.66
C LEU A 51 -8.54 -0.22 2.17
N LEU A 52 -9.35 -0.83 1.30
CA LEU A 52 -9.42 -0.40 -0.11
C LEU A 52 -9.88 1.05 -0.24
N GLU A 53 -10.82 1.49 0.59
CA GLU A 53 -11.27 2.88 0.64
C GLU A 53 -10.19 3.82 1.22
N GLU A 54 -9.59 3.46 2.36
CA GLU A 54 -8.53 4.25 3.02
C GLU A 54 -7.30 4.43 2.12
N TYR A 55 -6.93 3.41 1.37
CA TYR A 55 -5.77 3.43 0.47
C TYR A 55 -6.08 3.97 -0.91
N GLU A 56 -7.29 4.48 -1.14
CA GLU A 56 -7.76 5.05 -2.40
C GLU A 56 -7.53 4.07 -3.57
N MET A 57 -8.05 2.85 -3.42
CA MET A 57 -8.05 1.80 -4.45
C MET A 57 -9.42 1.67 -5.12
N PRO A 58 -9.91 2.71 -5.84
CA PRO A 58 -11.28 2.76 -6.35
C PRO A 58 -11.57 1.71 -7.41
N ILE A 59 -10.56 1.23 -8.16
CA ILE A 59 -10.78 0.23 -9.22
C ILE A 59 -11.07 -1.13 -8.56
N THR A 60 -10.26 -1.53 -7.59
CA THR A 60 -10.47 -2.75 -6.82
C THR A 60 -11.74 -2.68 -6.00
N LEU A 61 -12.04 -1.52 -5.40
CA LEU A 61 -13.27 -1.34 -4.62
C LEU A 61 -14.53 -1.53 -5.46
N ARG A 62 -14.53 -1.06 -6.72
CA ARG A 62 -15.63 -1.29 -7.67
C ARG A 62 -15.71 -2.73 -8.15
N ALA A 63 -14.58 -3.40 -8.30
CA ALA A 63 -14.55 -4.82 -8.66
C ALA A 63 -15.03 -5.73 -7.51
N ALA A 64 -15.13 -5.21 -6.28
CA ALA A 64 -15.45 -5.97 -5.07
C ALA A 64 -16.95 -6.12 -4.79
N ASP A 65 -17.83 -5.89 -5.77
CA ASP A 65 -19.28 -6.00 -5.60
C ASP A 65 -19.70 -7.41 -5.16
N GLU A 66 -19.17 -8.47 -5.79
CA GLU A 66 -19.45 -9.86 -5.39
C GLU A 66 -18.97 -10.16 -3.96
N LEU A 67 -17.87 -9.54 -3.52
CA LEU A 67 -17.38 -9.68 -2.16
C LEU A 67 -18.31 -9.00 -1.15
N ARG A 68 -18.95 -7.89 -1.53
CA ARG A 68 -19.96 -7.21 -0.70
C ARG A 68 -21.23 -8.05 -0.61
N GLU A 69 -21.70 -8.59 -1.72
CA GLU A 69 -22.85 -9.50 -1.74
C GLU A 69 -22.60 -10.74 -0.87
N PHE A 70 -21.41 -11.32 -0.96
CA PHE A 70 -21.00 -12.42 -0.10
C PHE A 70 -20.96 -12.00 1.38
N SER A 71 -20.44 -10.81 1.69
CA SER A 71 -20.42 -10.25 3.04
C SER A 71 -21.84 -10.11 3.62
N ASP A 72 -22.78 -9.59 2.83
CA ASP A 72 -24.18 -9.44 3.22
C ASP A 72 -24.85 -10.80 3.45
N LYS A 73 -24.56 -11.81 2.61
CA LYS A 73 -25.05 -13.19 2.76
C LYS A 73 -24.62 -13.84 4.09
N ILE A 74 -23.44 -13.50 4.61
CA ILE A 74 -22.92 -14.05 5.87
C ILE A 74 -23.14 -13.12 7.08
N LYS A 75 -23.74 -11.95 6.88
CA LYS A 75 -23.85 -10.89 7.90
C LYS A 75 -24.67 -11.33 9.12
N ASP A 76 -25.76 -12.04 8.88
CA ASP A 76 -26.73 -12.44 9.91
C ASP A 76 -26.46 -13.85 10.47
N ARG A 77 -25.27 -14.42 10.20
CA ARG A 77 -24.90 -15.74 10.72
C ARG A 77 -24.61 -15.70 12.21
N GLU A 78 -25.02 -16.76 12.90
CA GLU A 78 -24.81 -16.93 14.33
C GLU A 78 -23.32 -16.98 14.70
N ILE A 79 -23.03 -16.71 15.96
CA ILE A 79 -21.69 -16.76 16.55
C ILE A 79 -21.15 -18.19 16.48
N GLY A 80 -19.91 -18.35 16.05
CA GLY A 80 -19.23 -19.64 15.92
C GLY A 80 -19.58 -20.43 14.66
N THR A 81 -20.31 -19.83 13.71
CA THR A 81 -20.62 -20.46 12.43
C THR A 81 -19.35 -20.70 11.62
N LYS A 82 -19.27 -21.87 11.00
CA LYS A 82 -18.17 -22.28 10.13
C LYS A 82 -18.58 -22.26 8.67
N PHE A 83 -17.60 -22.09 7.78
CA PHE A 83 -17.82 -22.24 6.35
C PHE A 83 -18.22 -23.66 6.00
N THR A 84 -19.27 -23.77 5.21
CA THR A 84 -19.51 -24.95 4.38
C THR A 84 -18.49 -25.00 3.24
N LYS A 85 -18.29 -26.19 2.67
CA LYS A 85 -17.43 -26.38 1.50
C LYS A 85 -17.75 -25.42 0.36
N ASN A 86 -19.04 -25.24 0.07
CA ASN A 86 -19.50 -24.40 -1.04
C ASN A 86 -19.18 -22.92 -0.78
N GLU A 87 -19.40 -22.43 0.44
CA GLU A 87 -19.10 -21.03 0.79
C GLU A 87 -17.60 -20.74 0.76
N ALA A 88 -16.76 -21.68 1.20
CA ALA A 88 -15.30 -21.52 1.11
C ALA A 88 -14.79 -21.54 -0.34
N ILE A 89 -15.45 -22.28 -1.23
CA ILE A 89 -15.15 -22.26 -2.68
C ILE A 89 -15.62 -20.94 -3.29
N GLU A 90 -16.83 -20.49 -2.96
CA GLU A 90 -17.42 -19.23 -3.42
C GLU A 90 -16.51 -18.03 -3.05
N LEU A 91 -16.15 -17.89 -1.76
CA LEU A 91 -15.26 -16.83 -1.30
C LEU A 91 -13.91 -16.85 -2.02
N ARG A 92 -13.31 -18.04 -2.20
CA ARG A 92 -12.04 -18.16 -2.91
C ARG A 92 -12.14 -17.76 -4.37
N SER A 93 -13.24 -18.12 -5.04
CA SER A 93 -13.48 -17.71 -6.43
C SER A 93 -13.51 -16.19 -6.54
N ILE A 94 -14.30 -15.53 -5.69
CA ILE A 94 -14.42 -14.06 -5.65
C ILE A 94 -13.06 -13.39 -5.44
N ILE A 95 -12.28 -13.86 -4.46
CA ILE A 95 -10.95 -13.32 -4.16
C ILE A 95 -9.96 -13.56 -5.31
N MET A 96 -10.04 -14.71 -5.97
CA MET A 96 -9.21 -15.05 -7.14
C MET A 96 -9.52 -14.16 -8.35
N GLU A 97 -10.79 -13.79 -8.55
CA GLU A 97 -11.18 -12.86 -9.61
C GLU A 97 -10.70 -11.43 -9.31
N LEU A 98 -10.85 -10.99 -8.06
CA LEU A 98 -10.33 -9.71 -7.57
C LEU A 98 -8.81 -9.60 -7.65
N GLN A 99 -8.11 -10.73 -7.62
CA GLN A 99 -6.65 -10.79 -7.55
C GLN A 99 -6.00 -9.93 -8.65
N LYS A 100 -6.44 -10.06 -9.91
CA LYS A 100 -5.80 -9.36 -11.04
C LYS A 100 -5.90 -7.84 -10.90
N THR A 101 -7.08 -7.35 -10.55
CA THR A 101 -7.35 -5.92 -10.36
C THR A 101 -6.59 -5.38 -9.15
N PHE A 102 -6.61 -6.13 -8.04
CA PHE A 102 -5.89 -5.76 -6.83
C PHE A 102 -4.39 -5.62 -7.06
N TRP A 103 -3.74 -6.59 -7.72
CA TRP A 103 -2.31 -6.50 -8.02
C TRP A 103 -1.97 -5.38 -9.00
N ALA A 104 -2.82 -5.16 -10.02
CA ALA A 104 -2.61 -4.09 -10.99
C ALA A 104 -2.65 -2.71 -10.32
N GLU A 105 -3.63 -2.47 -9.46
CA GLU A 105 -3.78 -1.20 -8.75
C GLU A 105 -2.75 -1.04 -7.62
N ALA A 106 -2.49 -2.11 -6.85
CA ALA A 106 -1.45 -2.11 -5.83
C ALA A 106 -0.05 -1.89 -6.42
N GLY A 107 0.21 -2.36 -7.64
CA GLY A 107 1.46 -2.09 -8.37
C GLY A 107 1.69 -0.61 -8.68
N GLY A 108 0.63 0.20 -8.72
CA GLY A 108 0.72 1.66 -8.84
C GLY A 108 0.98 2.39 -7.52
N ILE A 109 0.86 1.70 -6.38
CA ILE A 109 1.12 2.27 -5.06
C ILE A 109 2.60 2.12 -4.72
N HIS A 110 3.36 3.18 -4.95
CA HIS A 110 4.79 3.22 -4.60
C HIS A 110 5.00 3.70 -3.16
N SER A 111 5.62 2.86 -2.34
CA SER A 111 6.17 3.27 -1.05
C SER A 111 7.68 3.39 -1.17
N PHE A 112 8.19 4.59 -0.94
CA PHE A 112 9.63 4.83 -0.95
C PHE A 112 10.20 4.61 0.45
N PHE A 113 11.17 3.70 0.56
CA PHE A 113 11.97 3.53 1.75
C PHE A 113 13.26 4.29 1.55
N THR A 114 13.48 5.35 2.31
CA THR A 114 14.77 6.02 2.33
C THR A 114 15.65 5.29 3.33
N THR A 115 16.62 4.53 2.84
CA THR A 115 17.73 4.04 3.67
C THR A 115 18.60 5.22 4.08
N ASP A 116 19.26 5.13 5.25
CA ASP A 116 20.23 6.14 5.66
C ASP A 116 21.36 6.22 4.63
N LYS A 117 21.31 7.26 3.80
CA LYS A 117 22.38 7.59 2.85
C LYS A 117 23.43 8.43 3.57
N LYS A 118 24.67 8.38 3.09
CA LYS A 118 25.78 9.23 3.62
C LYS A 118 25.41 10.73 3.63
N ILE A 119 24.50 11.13 2.74
CA ILE A 119 23.90 12.46 2.69
C ILE A 119 22.54 12.40 3.35
N LEU A 120 22.30 13.31 4.31
CA LEU A 120 21.01 13.45 4.99
C LEU A 120 19.89 13.63 3.96
N ILE A 121 18.86 12.76 4.01
CA ILE A 121 17.71 12.75 3.09
C ILE A 121 17.00 14.11 3.06
N ASP A 122 16.99 14.80 4.19
CA ASP A 122 16.37 16.13 4.31
C ASP A 122 17.05 17.16 3.38
N LYS A 123 18.37 17.04 3.20
CA LYS A 123 19.14 17.86 2.24
C LYS A 123 18.87 17.50 0.78
N LEU A 124 18.42 16.28 0.51
CA LEU A 124 18.10 15.80 -0.84
C LEU A 124 16.63 16.04 -1.24
N THR A 125 15.76 16.38 -0.30
CA THR A 125 14.31 16.46 -0.54
C THR A 125 13.72 17.83 -0.22
N SER A 126 14.14 18.45 0.88
CA SER A 126 13.52 19.69 1.39
C SER A 126 14.50 20.85 1.44
N ASN A 127 15.79 20.58 1.65
CA ASN A 127 16.84 21.59 1.81
C ASN A 127 18.01 21.38 0.83
N HIS A 128 17.72 21.51 -0.46
CA HIS A 128 18.71 21.36 -1.54
C HIS A 128 19.84 22.39 -1.47
N GLU A 129 19.58 23.56 -0.89
CA GLU A 129 20.57 24.63 -0.66
C GLU A 129 21.73 24.16 0.22
N ALA A 130 21.46 23.29 1.21
CA ALA A 130 22.46 22.75 2.12
C ALA A 130 23.44 21.75 1.47
N LEU A 131 23.29 21.47 0.17
CA LEU A 131 24.27 20.73 -0.65
C LEU A 131 25.36 21.64 -1.22
N PHE A 132 25.14 22.96 -1.24
CA PHE A 132 26.06 23.95 -1.80
C PHE A 132 26.64 24.82 -0.68
N SER A 133 27.75 25.48 -0.98
CA SER A 133 28.25 26.58 -0.15
C SER A 133 27.24 27.73 -0.10
N GLU A 134 27.26 28.50 0.99
CA GLU A 134 26.34 29.60 1.23
C GLU A 134 26.28 30.58 0.03
N GLY A 135 25.07 30.93 -0.40
CA GLY A 135 24.82 31.84 -1.53
C GLY A 135 24.86 31.21 -2.92
N ILE A 136 25.61 30.12 -3.14
CA ILE A 136 25.81 29.55 -4.48
C ILE A 136 24.52 29.03 -5.11
N PHE A 137 23.68 28.34 -4.33
CA PHE A 137 22.40 27.84 -4.86
C PHE A 137 21.48 28.98 -5.31
N GLY A 138 21.53 30.13 -4.64
CA GLY A 138 20.76 31.31 -4.99
C GLY A 138 21.18 31.92 -6.33
N GLU A 139 22.47 31.83 -6.66
CA GLU A 139 23.07 32.32 -7.91
C GLU A 139 22.80 31.42 -9.13
N LEU A 140 22.34 30.19 -8.92
CA LEU A 140 21.94 29.30 -10.01
C LEU A 140 20.75 29.86 -10.79
N SER A 141 20.71 29.60 -12.09
CA SER A 141 19.52 29.88 -12.91
C SER A 141 18.33 29.04 -12.42
N GLU A 142 17.10 29.50 -12.65
CA GLU A 142 15.90 28.77 -12.22
C GLU A 142 15.82 27.36 -12.83
N ILE A 143 16.32 27.17 -14.04
CA ILE A 143 16.43 25.84 -14.69
C ILE A 143 17.41 24.95 -13.92
N ALA A 144 18.59 25.48 -13.56
CA ALA A 144 19.57 24.71 -12.79
C ALA A 144 19.07 24.37 -11.38
N LYS A 145 18.33 25.28 -10.72
CA LYS A 145 17.70 25.00 -9.41
C LYS A 145 16.66 23.89 -9.53
N TYR A 146 15.87 23.88 -10.60
CA TYR A 146 14.89 22.84 -10.85
C TYR A 146 15.56 21.46 -11.03
N ASP A 147 16.61 21.41 -11.85
CA ASP A 147 17.36 20.19 -12.09
C ASP A 147 17.99 19.61 -10.82
N VAL A 148 18.55 20.47 -9.96
CA VAL A 148 19.10 20.04 -8.66
C VAL A 148 18.02 19.45 -7.76
N LYS A 149 16.81 20.04 -7.76
CA LYS A 149 15.67 19.51 -6.99
C LYS A 149 15.25 18.13 -7.49
N GLU A 150 15.11 17.97 -8.80
CA GLU A 150 14.76 16.68 -9.40
C GLU A 150 15.87 15.63 -9.20
N ALA A 151 17.14 16.01 -9.33
CA ALA A 151 18.27 15.14 -9.05
C ALA A 151 18.31 14.70 -7.58
N GLY A 152 18.07 15.62 -6.64
CA GLY A 152 17.96 15.33 -5.21
C GLY A 152 16.87 14.30 -4.92
N MET A 153 15.68 14.50 -5.49
CA MET A 153 14.55 13.56 -5.38
C MET A 153 14.89 12.20 -6.00
N CYS A 154 15.56 12.18 -7.15
CA CYS A 154 15.96 10.93 -7.80
C CYS A 154 17.02 10.16 -7.00
N ILE A 155 17.97 10.85 -6.38
CA ILE A 155 18.95 10.24 -5.49
C ILE A 155 18.27 9.76 -4.21
N ALA A 156 17.40 10.56 -3.59
CA ALA A 156 16.69 10.20 -2.37
C ALA A 156 15.82 8.94 -2.56
N PHE A 157 15.18 8.82 -3.72
CA PHE A 157 14.21 7.76 -4.02
C PHE A 157 14.68 6.69 -5.02
N GLU A 158 15.96 6.70 -5.40
CA GLU A 158 16.58 5.71 -6.30
C GLU A 158 15.86 5.58 -7.65
N ARG A 159 15.42 6.71 -8.21
CA ARG A 159 14.75 6.73 -9.52
C ARG A 159 15.78 6.59 -10.65
N SER A 160 15.58 5.59 -11.51
CA SER A 160 16.53 5.19 -12.54
C SER A 160 16.63 6.13 -13.76
N THR A 161 15.69 7.05 -13.97
CA THR A 161 15.56 7.77 -15.25
C THR A 161 16.11 9.20 -15.31
N ALA A 162 16.51 9.83 -14.19
CA ALA A 162 17.19 11.14 -14.22
C ALA A 162 18.64 11.10 -13.73
N CYS A 163 19.13 9.94 -13.28
CA CYS A 163 20.47 9.78 -12.73
C CYS A 163 21.58 9.78 -13.81
N GLY A 164 21.21 9.67 -15.10
CA GLY A 164 22.15 9.39 -16.18
C GLY A 164 23.01 10.57 -16.66
N VAL A 165 22.59 11.83 -16.45
CA VAL A 165 23.29 12.99 -17.02
C VAL A 165 23.75 14.00 -15.96
N GLN A 166 23.14 14.04 -14.78
CA GLN A 166 23.43 15.07 -13.75
C GLN A 166 24.13 14.58 -12.48
N SER A 167 24.05 13.29 -12.17
CA SER A 167 24.72 12.71 -10.99
C SER A 167 26.25 12.78 -11.08
N LEU A 168 26.80 12.92 -12.29
CA LEU A 168 28.23 13.13 -12.49
C LEU A 168 28.69 14.53 -12.05
N LEU A 169 27.82 15.54 -12.03
CA LEU A 169 28.22 16.90 -11.65
C LEU A 169 28.26 17.09 -10.13
N ILE A 170 27.35 16.43 -9.40
CA ILE A 170 27.26 16.54 -7.93
C ILE A 170 28.35 15.73 -7.22
N LEU A 171 28.91 14.69 -7.85
CA LEU A 171 30.04 13.93 -7.29
C LEU A 171 31.40 14.61 -7.46
N PHE A 172 31.48 15.69 -8.24
CA PHE A 172 32.71 16.45 -8.50
C PHE A 172 32.69 17.88 -7.90
N LEU A 173 31.64 18.24 -7.16
CA LEU A 173 31.57 19.43 -6.30
C LEU A 173 31.70 19.01 -4.83
#